data_AF-A0A1G6P3Z8-F1
#
_entry.id   AF-A0A1G6P3Z8-F1
#
_cell.length_a   1.000
_cell.length_b   1.000
_cell.length_c   1.000
_cell.angle_alpha   90.00
_cell.angle_beta   90.00
_cell.angle_gamma   90.00
#
_symmetry.space_group_name_H-M   'P 1'
#
loop_
_entity.id
_entity.type
_entity.pdbx_description
1 polymer ?
#
loop_
_entity_poly.entity_id
_entity_poly.type
_entity_poly.pdbx_seq_one_letter_code
_entity_poly.pdbx_strand_id
1 'polypeptide(L)'
;MSMINNSWADGGYEDRGPAPSRRVRVATTVVIILSTVVGVAWFAKVGLDQSRADCYANAPAGTTVADVTTTLRWLPPGYDCEYDQP
;
A
#
# COMPACT_ATOMS: atom_id res chain seq x y z
N MET A 1 -45.41 20.77 -39.99
CA MET A 1 -44.52 19.82 -39.29
C MET A 1 -43.36 19.46 -40.20
N SER A 2 -42.15 19.89 -39.89
CA SER A 2 -40.92 19.31 -40.41
C SER A 2 -39.84 19.49 -39.35
N MET A 3 -39.12 18.40 -39.05
CA MET A 3 -38.31 18.20 -37.86
C MET A 3 -37.05 19.07 -37.86
N ILE A 4 -36.84 19.83 -36.79
CA ILE A 4 -35.57 20.52 -36.53
C ILE A 4 -34.57 19.44 -36.07
N ASN A 5 -33.60 19.13 -36.93
CA ASN A 5 -32.58 18.13 -36.67
C ASN A 5 -31.47 18.74 -35.79
N ASN A 6 -31.57 18.55 -34.47
CA ASN A 6 -30.64 19.09 -33.49
C ASN A 6 -29.37 18.21 -33.38
N SER A 7 -28.58 18.14 -34.45
CA SER A 7 -27.33 17.34 -34.47
C SER A 7 -26.25 17.84 -33.49
N TRP A 8 -26.49 19.00 -32.87
CA TRP A 8 -25.61 19.61 -31.87
C TRP A 8 -25.88 19.10 -30.44
N ALA A 9 -26.96 18.32 -30.23
CA ALA A 9 -27.34 17.78 -28.93
C ALA A 9 -26.78 16.36 -28.66
N ASP A 10 -26.20 15.70 -29.67
CA ASP A 10 -25.49 14.43 -29.51
C ASP A 10 -24.06 14.72 -29.05
N GLY A 11 -23.91 14.79 -27.73
CA GLY A 11 -22.74 15.29 -27.03
C GLY A 11 -21.37 14.83 -27.55
N GLY A 12 -20.43 15.77 -27.45
CA GLY A 12 -19.03 15.49 -27.19
C GLY A 12 -18.29 14.78 -28.32
N TYR A 13 -17.81 15.55 -29.30
CA TYR A 13 -16.53 15.22 -29.93
C TYR A 13 -15.41 15.43 -28.90
N GLU A 14 -15.41 14.62 -27.84
CA GLU A 14 -14.17 14.37 -27.12
C GLU A 14 -13.23 13.79 -28.16
N ASP A 15 -12.14 14.49 -28.46
CA ASP A 15 -10.98 13.97 -29.17
C ASP A 15 -10.50 12.71 -28.44
N ARG A 16 -11.11 11.57 -28.74
CA ARG A 16 -10.62 10.26 -28.31
C ARG A 16 -9.45 9.94 -29.21
N GLY A 17 -8.31 10.53 -28.88
CA GLY A 17 -7.02 10.11 -29.38
C GLY A 17 -6.89 8.57 -29.28
N PRO A 18 -6.09 7.93 -30.14
CA PRO A 18 -6.05 6.48 -30.27
C PRO A 18 -5.93 5.82 -28.90
N ALA A 19 -6.95 5.04 -28.52
CA ALA A 19 -6.96 4.42 -27.21
C ALA A 19 -5.90 3.31 -27.17
N PRO A 20 -5.17 3.13 -26.04
CA PRO A 20 -4.10 2.15 -25.96
C PRO A 20 -4.60 0.74 -26.27
N SER A 21 -3.77 -0.06 -26.95
CA SER A 21 -4.11 -1.44 -27.32
C SER A 21 -4.41 -2.28 -26.09
N ARG A 22 -5.22 -3.34 -26.23
CA ARG A 22 -5.60 -4.24 -25.12
C ARG A 22 -4.39 -4.76 -24.36
N ARG A 23 -3.29 -5.07 -25.06
CA ARG A 23 -2.04 -5.56 -24.46
C ARG A 23 -1.37 -4.50 -23.61
N VAL A 24 -1.31 -3.26 -24.10
CA VAL A 24 -0.74 -2.13 -23.35
C VAL A 24 -1.55 -1.86 -22.08
N ARG A 25 -2.88 -1.84 -22.18
CA ARG A 25 -3.74 -1.66 -21.00
C ARG A 25 -3.48 -2.73 -19.93
N VAL A 26 -3.45 -4.00 -20.33
CA VAL A 26 -3.17 -5.12 -19.42
C VAL A 26 -1.79 -4.97 -18.78
N ALA A 27 -0.75 -4.68 -19.56
CA ALA A 27 0.60 -4.47 -19.04
C ALA A 27 0.64 -3.32 -18.02
N THR A 28 0.02 -2.18 -18.33
CA THR A 28 -0.08 -1.04 -17.42
C THR A 28 -0.80 -1.42 -16.13
N THR A 29 -1.93 -2.12 -16.22
CA THR A 29 -2.66 -2.58 -15.02
C THR A 29 -1.82 -3.52 -14.17
N VAL A 30 -1.10 -4.46 -14.78
CA VAL A 30 -0.19 -5.38 -14.06
C VAL A 30 0.92 -4.60 -13.36
N VAL A 31 1.55 -3.64 -14.03
CA VAL A 31 2.59 -2.79 -13.42
C VAL A 31 2.03 -2.02 -12.24
N ILE A 32 0.86 -1.38 -12.38
CA ILE A 32 0.22 -0.64 -11.28
C ILE A 32 -0.05 -1.57 -10.08
N ILE A 33 -0.59 -2.76 -10.32
CA ILE A 33 -0.87 -3.72 -9.25
C ILE A 33 0.42 -4.13 -8.55
N LEU A 34 1.45 -4.53 -9.31
CA LEU A 34 2.73 -4.95 -8.73
C LEU A 34 3.38 -3.82 -7.93
N SER A 35 3.42 -2.61 -8.47
CA SER A 35 3.96 -1.43 -7.77
C SER A 35 3.17 -1.13 -6.49
N THR A 36 1.84 -1.27 -6.52
CA THR A 36 0.99 -1.07 -5.35
C THR A 36 1.28 -2.13 -4.28
N VAL A 37 1.37 -3.41 -4.67
CA VAL A 37 1.68 -4.52 -3.75
C VAL A 37 3.06 -4.32 -3.10
N VAL A 38 4.08 -3.96 -3.88
CA VAL A 38 5.42 -3.65 -3.37
C VAL A 38 5.37 -2.46 -2.41
N GLY A 39 4.63 -1.40 -2.76
CA GLY A 39 4.46 -0.23 -1.90
C GLY A 39 3.82 -0.57 -0.55
N VAL A 40 2.74 -1.36 -0.55
CA VAL A 40 2.07 -1.81 0.67
C VAL A 40 2.99 -2.69 1.52
N ALA A 41 3.69 -3.64 0.91
CA ALA A 41 4.63 -4.50 1.62
C ALA A 41 5.78 -3.72 2.25
N TRP A 42 6.33 -2.74 1.52
CA TRP A 42 7.37 -1.85 2.03
C TRP A 42 6.88 -1.01 3.21
N PHE A 43 5.71 -0.40 3.07
CA PHE A 43 5.12 0.41 4.13
C PHE A 43 4.88 -0.41 5.41
N ALA A 44 4.31 -1.61 5.26
CA ALA A 44 4.10 -2.54 6.38
C ALA A 44 5.44 -2.91 7.04
N LYS A 45 6.47 -3.22 6.25
CA LYS A 45 7.81 -3.52 6.75
C LYS A 45 8.39 -2.37 7.59
N VAL A 46 8.31 -1.14 7.10
CA VAL A 46 8.82 0.03 7.83
C VAL A 46 8.11 0.21 9.17
N GLY A 47 6.79 0.07 9.21
CA GLY A 47 6.02 0.17 10.46
C GLY A 47 6.37 -0.95 11.45
N LEU A 48 6.57 -2.18 10.96
CA LEU A 48 7.00 -3.30 11.78
C LEU A 48 8.40 -3.08 12.35
N ASP A 49 9.35 -2.63 11.52
CA ASP A 49 10.73 -2.34 11.93
C ASP A 49 10.77 -1.22 12.99
N GLN A 50 9.91 -0.19 12.86
CA GLN A 50 9.73 0.85 13.88
C GLN A 50 9.19 0.29 15.20
N SER A 51 8.10 -0.49 15.16
CA SER A 51 7.53 -1.07 16.38
C SER A 51 8.51 -2.00 17.11
N ARG A 52 9.39 -2.68 16.37
CA ARG A 52 10.44 -3.51 16.94
C ARG A 52 11.53 -2.66 17.60
N ALA A 53 11.94 -1.56 16.95
CA ALA A 53 12.90 -0.62 17.53
C ALA A 53 12.36 0.00 18.82
N ASP A 54 11.06 0.30 18.87
CA ASP A 54 10.39 0.81 20.07
C ASP A 54 10.45 -0.20 21.24
N CYS A 55 10.36 -1.51 20.97
CA CYS A 55 10.55 -2.53 22.02
C CYS A 55 11.92 -2.40 22.68
N TYR A 56 12.98 -2.22 21.89
CA TYR A 56 14.34 -2.11 22.40
C TYR A 56 14.60 -0.76 23.08
N ALA A 57 14.01 0.32 22.56
CA ALA A 57 14.15 1.65 23.13
C ALA A 57 13.45 1.79 24.50
N ASN A 58 12.34 1.08 24.71
CA ASN A 58 11.57 1.09 25.96
C ASN A 58 11.96 -0.03 26.94
N ALA A 59 13.00 -0.82 26.62
CA ALA A 59 13.44 -1.90 27.50
C ALA A 59 13.93 -1.36 28.85
N PRO A 60 13.65 -2.05 29.97
CA PRO A 60 14.16 -1.68 31.28
C PRO A 60 15.69 -1.57 31.33
N ALA A 61 16.21 -0.72 32.23
CA ALA A 61 17.65 -0.56 32.39
C ALA A 61 18.31 -1.88 32.81
N GLY A 62 19.33 -2.31 32.06
CA GLY A 62 20.04 -3.57 32.29
C GLY A 62 19.55 -4.74 31.43
N THR A 63 18.43 -4.59 30.72
CA THR A 63 17.96 -5.58 29.73
C THR A 63 18.81 -5.49 28.46
N THR A 64 19.39 -6.60 28.03
CA THR A 64 20.11 -6.68 26.75
C THR A 64 19.16 -7.01 25.61
N VAL A 65 19.58 -6.82 24.36
CA VAL A 65 18.75 -7.17 23.18
C VAL A 65 18.37 -8.66 23.17
N ALA A 66 19.19 -9.52 23.78
CA ALA A 66 18.93 -10.96 23.87
C ALA A 66 17.81 -11.29 24.86
N ASP A 67 17.52 -10.38 25.80
CA ASP A 67 16.52 -10.55 26.85
C ASP A 67 15.14 -9.99 26.42
N VAL A 68 15.04 -9.46 25.20
CA VAL A 68 13.80 -8.90 24.63
C VAL A 68 13.22 -9.87 23.62
N THR A 69 12.11 -10.49 23.99
CA THR A 69 11.33 -11.34 23.09
C THR A 69 10.31 -10.49 22.34
N THR A 70 10.38 -10.50 21.01
CA THR A 70 9.43 -9.76 20.14
C THR A 70 8.54 -10.73 19.38
N THR A 71 7.23 -10.68 19.65
CA THR A 71 6.24 -11.53 18.98
C THR A 71 5.44 -10.72 17.97
N LEU A 72 5.33 -11.23 16.74
CA LEU A 72 4.57 -10.53 15.68
C LEU A 72 3.07 -10.59 15.98
N ARG A 73 2.46 -9.42 16.13
CA ARG A 73 1.00 -9.25 16.19
C ARG A 73 0.50 -8.79 14.84
N TRP A 74 -0.47 -9.51 14.29
CA TRP A 74 -1.03 -9.19 12.97
C TRP A 74 -2.07 -8.07 13.00
N LEU A 75 -2.76 -7.84 14.13
CA LEU A 75 -3.79 -6.80 14.24
C LEU A 75 -3.89 -6.19 15.67
N PRO A 76 -3.65 -4.87 15.86
CA PRO A 76 -2.99 -3.99 14.89
C PRO A 76 -1.56 -4.48 14.59
N PRO A 77 -1.07 -4.33 13.34
CA PRO A 77 0.24 -4.83 12.94
C PRO A 77 1.35 -4.18 13.77
N GLY A 78 2.21 -5.00 14.35
CA GLY A 78 3.32 -4.55 15.20
C GLY A 78 4.00 -5.72 15.91
N TYR A 79 4.91 -5.40 16.82
CA TYR A 79 5.48 -6.36 17.76
C TYR A 79 4.95 -6.15 19.17
N ASP A 80 4.60 -7.25 19.85
CA ASP A 80 4.46 -7.28 21.30
C ASP A 80 5.82 -7.61 21.92
N CYS A 81 6.20 -6.86 22.96
CA CYS A 81 7.50 -6.96 23.61
C CYS A 81 7.35 -7.63 24.97
N GLU A 82 8.11 -8.67 25.22
CA GLU A 82 8.25 -9.30 26.52
C GLU A 82 9.71 -9.18 26.96
N TYR A 83 9.91 -8.81 28.23
CA TYR A 83 11.23 -8.52 28.79
C TYR A 83 11.53 -9.58 29.85
N ASP A 84 12.42 -10.51 29.54
CA ASP A 84 12.95 -11.41 30.56
C ASP A 84 13.96 -10.62 31.37
N GLN A 85 13.63 -10.29 32.62
CA GLN A 85 14.62 -9.74 33.53
C GLN A 85 15.43 -10.90 34.13
N PRO A 86 16.78 -10.83 34.13
CA PRO A 86 17.60 -11.78 34.87
C PRO A 86 17.37 -11.70 36.39
#